data_AF-A0A2N9F710-F1
#
_entry.id   AF-A0A2N9F710-F1
#
_cell.length_a   1.000
_cell.length_b   1.000
_cell.length_c   1.000
_cell.angle_alpha   90.00
_cell.angle_beta   90.00
_cell.angle_gamma   90.00
#
_symmetry.space_group_name_H-M   'P 1'
#
loop_
_entity.id
_entity.type
_entity.pdbx_description
1 polymer ?
#
loop_
_entity_poly.entity_id
_entity_poly.type
_entity_poly.pdbx_seq_one_letter_code
_entity_poly.pdbx_strand_id
1 'polypeptide(L)'
;MGFHKMLVQVTWVWVGVILSEMAAAAAIPFPLALTGCPDRCGDVPIPYPFGLTEGCYLKDTGDFFINCPKDSAGQPQPLTGDVVVTNISIQGQIDIMMYNALDCYNKSGTPLENNTQPSLSAGASFTVSDTQNKSP
;
A
#
# COMPACT_ATOMS: atom_id res chain seq x y z
N MET A 1 -3.68 -57.08 -31.77
CA MET A 1 -4.02 -56.58 -30.40
C MET A 1 -2.82 -55.99 -29.63
N GLY A 2 -1.57 -56.11 -30.10
CA GLY A 2 -0.39 -55.58 -29.40
C GLY A 2 -0.04 -54.11 -29.67
N PHE A 3 -0.16 -53.65 -30.92
CA PHE A 3 0.22 -52.28 -31.32
C PHE A 3 -0.64 -51.19 -30.66
N HIS A 4 -1.94 -51.46 -30.42
CA HIS A 4 -2.84 -50.53 -29.74
C HIS A 4 -2.49 -50.37 -28.26
N LYS A 5 -2.11 -51.45 -27.57
CA LYS A 5 -1.66 -51.40 -26.17
C LYS A 5 -0.32 -50.66 -26.03
N MET A 6 0.56 -50.79 -27.02
CA MET A 6 1.85 -50.10 -27.06
C MET A 6 1.69 -48.59 -27.26
N LEU A 7 0.82 -48.15 -28.19
CA LEU A 7 0.49 -46.73 -28.39
C LEU A 7 -0.13 -46.09 -27.14
N VAL A 8 -1.06 -46.79 -26.47
CA VAL A 8 -1.70 -46.29 -25.25
C VAL A 8 -0.70 -46.14 -24.10
N GLN A 9 0.20 -47.11 -23.91
CA GLN A 9 1.24 -47.00 -22.87
C GLN A 9 2.22 -45.86 -23.14
N VAL A 10 2.64 -45.66 -24.39
CA VAL A 10 3.53 -44.55 -24.75
C VAL A 10 2.82 -43.21 -24.47
N THR A 11 1.55 -43.06 -24.84
CA THR A 11 0.81 -41.81 -24.55
C THR A 11 0.65 -41.53 -23.06
N TRP A 12 0.44 -42.54 -22.21
CA TRP A 12 0.33 -42.37 -20.76
C TRP A 12 1.67 -41.99 -20.10
N VAL A 13 2.78 -42.54 -20.59
CA VAL A 13 4.13 -42.17 -20.13
C VAL A 13 4.42 -40.72 -20.48
N TRP A 14 4.12 -40.28 -21.70
CA TRP A 14 4.33 -38.89 -22.11
C TRP A 14 3.43 -37.90 -21.35
N VAL A 15 2.17 -38.25 -21.07
CA VAL A 15 1.28 -37.42 -20.23
C VAL A 15 1.78 -37.35 -18.78
N GLY A 16 2.31 -38.44 -18.23
CA GLY A 16 2.90 -38.47 -16.89
C GLY A 16 4.20 -37.67 -16.77
N VAL A 17 5.00 -37.63 -17.84
CA VAL A 17 6.26 -36.86 -17.90
C VAL A 17 6.02 -35.36 -18.05
N ILE A 18 4.91 -34.93 -18.65
CA ILE A 18 4.62 -33.51 -18.90
C ILE A 18 4.03 -32.79 -17.66
N LEU A 19 3.57 -33.51 -16.63
CA LEU A 19 2.90 -32.92 -15.46
C LEU A 19 3.84 -32.47 -14.31
N SER A 20 5.16 -32.58 -14.45
CA SER A 20 6.07 -32.46 -13.29
C SER A 20 6.87 -31.17 -13.15
N GLU A 21 6.56 -30.07 -13.85
CA GLU A 21 7.35 -28.83 -13.68
C GLU A 21 6.48 -27.55 -13.66
N MET A 22 5.80 -27.31 -12.55
CA MET A 22 5.53 -25.95 -12.10
C MET A 22 6.68 -25.53 -11.18
N ALA A 23 7.71 -24.91 -11.73
CA ALA A 23 8.71 -24.20 -10.94
C ALA A 23 7.99 -23.02 -10.26
N ALA A 24 7.75 -23.13 -8.95
CA ALA A 24 7.34 -21.99 -8.14
C ALA A 24 8.51 -20.99 -8.14
N ALA A 25 8.34 -19.85 -8.83
CA ALA A 25 9.27 -18.75 -8.73
C ALA A 25 9.23 -18.23 -7.28
N ALA A 26 10.25 -18.55 -6.49
CA ALA A 26 10.43 -17.94 -5.19
C ALA A 26 10.75 -16.45 -5.41
N ALA A 27 9.87 -15.56 -4.97
CA ALA A 27 10.16 -14.14 -4.97
C ALA A 27 11.37 -13.87 -4.07
N ILE A 28 12.41 -13.24 -4.62
CA ILE A 28 13.51 -12.72 -3.81
C ILE A 28 12.92 -11.60 -2.95
N PRO A 29 12.97 -11.68 -1.61
CA PRO A 29 12.48 -10.59 -0.77
C PRO A 29 13.39 -9.38 -1.02
N PHE A 30 12.89 -8.40 -1.76
CA PHE A 30 13.53 -7.09 -1.78
C PHE A 30 13.40 -6.47 -0.39
N PRO A 31 14.49 -5.96 0.20
CA PRO A 31 14.42 -5.33 1.50
C PRO A 31 13.48 -4.13 1.43
N LEU A 32 12.43 -4.13 2.25
CA LEU A 32 11.44 -3.06 2.29
C LEU A 32 12.08 -1.77 2.80
N ALA A 33 12.84 -1.85 3.90
CA ALA A 33 13.54 -0.72 4.49
C ALA A 33 15.07 -0.92 4.45
N LEU A 34 15.82 0.14 4.76
CA LEU A 34 17.28 0.06 4.93
C LEU A 34 17.64 -0.93 6.04
N THR A 35 18.81 -1.55 5.92
CA THR A 35 19.33 -2.46 6.95
C THR A 35 19.40 -1.77 8.32
N GLY A 36 18.72 -2.34 9.32
CA GLY A 36 18.66 -1.78 10.67
C GLY A 36 17.51 -0.78 10.90
N CYS A 37 16.71 -0.48 9.88
CA CYS A 37 15.53 0.36 9.98
C CYS A 37 14.26 -0.47 10.23
N PRO A 38 13.32 0.02 11.06
CA PRO A 38 12.02 -0.62 11.16
C PRO A 38 11.24 -0.43 9.86
N ASP A 39 10.54 -1.49 9.43
CA ASP A 39 9.88 -1.60 8.12
C ASP A 39 8.36 -1.55 8.20
N ARG A 40 7.78 -1.26 9.37
CA ARG A 40 6.33 -1.29 9.61
C ARG A 40 5.88 -0.42 10.77
N CYS A 41 4.68 0.13 10.67
CA CYS A 41 3.95 0.78 11.76
C CYS A 41 2.55 0.16 11.87
N GLY A 42 2.33 -0.65 12.91
CA GLY A 42 1.14 -1.49 12.99
C GLY A 42 1.12 -2.47 11.82
N ASP A 43 0.02 -2.47 11.07
CA ASP A 43 -0.17 -3.33 9.90
C ASP A 43 0.30 -2.70 8.58
N VAL A 44 0.80 -1.45 8.60
CA VAL A 44 1.24 -0.73 7.40
C VAL A 44 2.74 -0.92 7.18
N PRO A 45 3.17 -1.53 6.05
CA PRO A 45 4.58 -1.57 5.65
C PRO A 45 5.11 -0.18 5.35
N ILE A 46 6.35 0.10 5.75
CA ILE A 46 7.05 1.37 5.54
C ILE A 46 8.31 1.10 4.68
N PRO A 47 8.16 1.03 3.36
CA PRO A 47 9.29 0.83 2.47
C PRO A 47 10.10 2.11 2.27
N TYR A 48 11.41 2.00 2.02
CA TYR A 48 12.22 3.12 1.53
C TYR A 48 11.62 3.63 0.19
N PRO A 49 11.50 4.95 -0.04
CA PRO A 49 12.15 6.08 0.64
C PRO A 49 11.52 6.53 1.97
N PHE A 50 10.40 5.94 2.40
CA PHE A 50 9.76 6.26 3.67
C PHE A 50 10.50 5.65 4.85
N GLY A 51 10.30 6.23 6.04
CA GLY A 51 10.95 5.72 7.24
C GLY A 51 10.42 6.34 8.54
N LEU A 52 10.68 5.62 9.62
CA LEU A 52 10.11 5.89 10.96
C LEU A 52 11.07 6.62 11.89
N THR A 53 12.36 6.66 11.55
CA THR A 53 13.42 7.24 12.38
C THR A 53 14.41 7.98 11.51
N GLU A 54 15.14 8.93 12.12
CA GLU A 54 16.21 9.62 11.42
C GLU A 54 17.22 8.63 10.80
N GLY A 55 17.62 8.88 9.56
CA GLY A 55 18.50 7.99 8.79
C GLY A 55 17.80 6.83 8.08
N CYS A 56 16.50 6.63 8.32
CA CYS A 56 15.71 5.55 7.69
C CYS A 56 14.75 6.03 6.60
N TYR A 57 14.69 7.33 6.33
CA TYR A 57 13.91 7.93 5.25
C TYR A 57 14.80 8.82 4.38
N LEU A 58 14.34 9.12 3.16
CA LEU A 58 15.01 10.07 2.28
C LEU A 58 14.95 11.49 2.88
N LYS A 59 16.10 11.99 3.33
CA LYS A 59 16.21 13.17 4.21
C LYS A 59 15.97 14.51 3.52
N ASP A 60 16.09 14.58 2.19
CA ASP A 60 16.16 15.83 1.44
C ASP A 60 15.01 16.81 1.72
N THR A 61 13.80 16.30 1.89
CA THR A 61 12.58 17.12 2.07
C THR A 61 11.88 16.92 3.41
N GLY A 62 12.19 15.86 4.14
CA GLY A 62 11.42 15.45 5.33
C GLY A 62 10.03 14.87 5.03
N ASP A 63 9.56 14.99 3.78
CA ASP A 63 8.26 14.51 3.31
C ASP A 63 8.08 12.98 3.48
N PHE A 64 9.19 12.24 3.52
CA PHE A 64 9.21 10.79 3.62
C PHE A 64 9.20 10.26 5.07
N PHE A 65 9.18 11.16 6.06
CA PHE A 65 9.07 10.76 7.45
C PHE A 65 7.63 10.32 7.77
N ILE A 66 7.50 9.13 8.36
CA ILE A 66 6.24 8.61 8.88
C ILE A 66 6.33 8.59 10.41
N ASN A 67 5.45 9.33 11.06
CA ASN A 67 5.31 9.27 12.51
C ASN A 67 4.43 8.06 12.88
N CYS A 68 4.76 7.36 13.97
CA CYS A 68 4.04 6.16 14.39
C CYS A 68 3.64 6.23 15.89
N PRO A 69 2.80 7.21 16.29
CA PRO A 69 2.27 7.25 17.64
C PRO A 69 1.32 6.09 17.90
N LYS A 70 0.95 5.91 19.17
CA LYS A 70 -0.18 5.06 19.55
C LYS A 70 -1.46 5.88 19.58
N ASP A 71 -2.54 5.32 19.04
CA ASP A 71 -3.87 5.92 19.11
C ASP A 71 -4.50 5.80 20.52
N SER A 72 -5.74 6.27 20.68
CA SER A 72 -6.47 6.18 21.96
C SER A 72 -6.75 4.75 22.43
N ALA A 73 -6.69 3.76 21.53
CA ALA A 73 -6.80 2.33 21.83
C ALA A 73 -5.42 1.66 22.07
N GLY A 74 -4.34 2.44 22.04
CA GLY A 74 -2.97 1.98 22.22
C GLY A 74 -2.37 1.28 20.99
N GLN A 75 -3.04 1.32 19.84
CA GLN A 75 -2.59 0.71 18.59
C GLN A 75 -1.65 1.66 17.83
N PRO A 76 -0.57 1.16 17.20
CA PRO A 76 0.29 1.99 16.36
C PRO A 76 -0.49 2.57 15.17
N GLN A 77 -0.40 3.88 14.96
CA GLN A 77 -1.09 4.60 13.90
C GLN A 77 -0.08 5.39 13.07
N PRO A 78 0.16 5.02 11.80
CA PRO A 78 1.07 5.74 10.93
C PRO A 78 0.47 7.06 10.47
N LEU A 79 1.25 8.13 10.55
CA LEU A 79 0.87 9.49 10.21
C LEU A 79 1.92 10.14 9.29
N THR A 80 1.46 10.93 8.33
CA THR A 80 2.26 11.92 7.61
C THR A 80 1.75 13.31 7.99
N GLY A 81 2.58 14.07 8.71
CA GLY A 81 2.07 15.21 9.49
C GLY A 81 0.98 14.76 10.46
N ASP A 82 -0.23 15.30 10.29
CA ASP A 82 -1.42 14.98 11.10
C ASP A 82 -2.41 14.05 10.38
N VAL A 83 -2.06 13.54 9.20
CA VAL A 83 -2.96 12.73 8.37
C VAL A 83 -2.62 11.26 8.49
N VAL A 84 -3.64 10.44 8.70
CA VAL A 84 -3.49 8.97 8.81
C VAL A 84 -3.11 8.38 7.46
N VAL A 85 -2.04 7.59 7.48
CA VAL A 85 -1.60 6.78 6.34
C VAL A 85 -2.29 5.43 6.42
N THR A 86 -2.95 5.01 5.34
CA THR A 86 -3.65 3.72 5.30
C THR A 86 -2.83 2.65 4.60
N ASN A 87 -1.96 3.04 3.67
CA ASN A 87 -1.13 2.13 2.92
C ASN A 87 0.05 2.88 2.30
N ILE A 88 1.18 2.17 2.15
CA ILE A 88 2.34 2.63 1.37
C ILE A 88 2.70 1.51 0.39
N SER A 89 2.62 1.83 -0.89
CA SER A 89 2.97 0.93 -1.97
C SER A 89 4.47 0.97 -2.24
N ILE A 90 5.04 -0.21 -2.54
CA ILE A 90 6.45 -0.36 -2.95
C ILE A 90 6.77 0.37 -4.26
N GLN A 91 5.76 0.79 -5.03
CA GLN A 91 5.91 1.59 -6.24
C GLN A 91 6.05 3.10 -5.93
N GLY A 92 6.08 3.50 -4.65
CA GLY A 92 6.28 4.89 -4.24
C GLY A 92 4.99 5.70 -4.12
N GLN A 93 3.86 5.03 -3.87
CA GLN A 93 2.57 5.67 -3.63
C GLN A 93 2.22 5.62 -2.13
N ILE A 94 1.70 6.72 -1.60
CA ILE A 94 1.16 6.80 -0.23
C ILE A 94 -0.34 7.05 -0.29
N ASP A 95 -1.11 6.20 0.40
CA ASP A 95 -2.55 6.34 0.54
C ASP A 95 -2.84 6.94 1.91
N ILE A 96 -3.60 8.03 1.93
CA ILE A 96 -3.96 8.77 3.14
C ILE A 96 -5.47 8.81 3.34
N MET A 97 -5.92 8.86 4.59
CA MET A 97 -7.32 9.02 4.94
C MET A 97 -7.64 10.49 5.19
N MET A 98 -8.55 11.06 4.40
CA MET A 98 -9.05 12.43 4.54
C MET A 98 -10.54 12.41 4.86
N TYR A 99 -11.03 13.45 5.55
CA TYR A 99 -12.45 13.65 5.77
C TYR A 99 -13.12 14.27 4.54
N ASN A 100 -14.41 13.96 4.34
CA ASN A 100 -15.18 14.47 3.20
C ASN A 100 -15.45 15.97 3.33
N ALA A 101 -15.53 16.65 2.18
CA ALA A 101 -16.08 17.99 2.09
C ALA A 101 -17.62 17.91 2.17
N LEU A 102 -18.21 18.74 3.04
CA LEU A 102 -19.65 18.84 3.21
C LEU A 102 -20.06 20.27 2.89
N ASP A 103 -20.96 20.43 1.91
CA ASP A 103 -21.56 21.71 1.56
C ASP A 103 -23.10 21.60 1.58
N CYS A 104 -23.66 21.81 2.77
CA CYS A 104 -25.09 21.68 3.06
C CYS A 104 -25.73 23.06 3.21
N TYR A 105 -27.02 23.14 2.82
CA TYR A 105 -27.83 24.37 2.90
C TYR A 105 -29.20 24.08 3.51
N ASN A 106 -29.77 25.05 4.23
CA ASN A 106 -31.15 24.99 4.69
C ASN A 106 -32.15 25.24 3.53
N LYS A 107 -33.45 25.08 3.79
CA LYS A 107 -34.51 25.32 2.78
C LYS A 107 -34.52 26.75 2.21
N SER A 108 -33.96 27.71 2.93
CA SER A 108 -33.84 29.11 2.52
C SER A 108 -32.53 29.40 1.77
N GLY A 109 -31.68 28.40 1.53
CA GLY A 109 -30.40 28.55 0.83
C GLY A 109 -29.26 29.07 1.71
N THR A 110 -29.39 29.09 3.03
CA THR A 110 -28.29 29.47 3.94
C THR A 110 -27.38 28.27 4.21
N PRO A 111 -26.04 28.43 4.16
CA PRO A 111 -25.10 27.39 4.54
C PRO A 111 -25.35 26.89 5.96
N LEU A 112 -25.21 25.59 6.18
CA LEU A 112 -25.29 25.00 7.51
C LEU A 112 -23.94 25.10 8.24
N GLU A 113 -23.97 25.17 9.58
CA GLU A 113 -22.76 25.25 10.41
C GLU A 113 -21.89 23.98 10.37
N ASN A 114 -22.47 22.85 10.00
CA ASN A 114 -21.78 21.57 9.91
C ASN A 114 -21.07 21.33 8.57
N ASN A 115 -20.95 22.36 7.72
CA ASN A 115 -20.17 22.27 6.49
C ASN A 115 -18.68 22.09 6.80
N THR A 116 -17.99 21.30 5.98
CA THR A 116 -16.57 20.98 6.15
C THR A 116 -15.81 21.27 4.87
N GLN A 117 -14.65 21.91 5.01
CA GLN A 117 -13.76 22.23 3.90
C GLN A 117 -12.38 21.62 4.15
N PRO A 118 -12.16 20.34 3.80
CA PRO A 118 -10.84 19.73 3.88
C PRO A 118 -9.85 20.47 2.98
N SER A 119 -8.63 20.63 3.47
CA SER A 119 -7.49 21.07 2.69
C SER A 119 -6.37 20.04 2.80
N LEU A 120 -5.64 19.86 1.70
CA LEU A 120 -4.47 19.01 1.63
C LEU A 120 -3.33 19.81 1.00
N SER A 121 -2.22 19.89 1.71
CA SER A 121 -0.96 20.39 1.15
C SER A 121 -0.04 19.19 0.95
N ALA A 122 0.15 18.78 -0.29
CA ALA A 122 1.19 17.81 -0.61
C ALA A 122 2.56 18.47 -0.44
N GLY A 123 3.49 17.77 0.23
CA GLY A 123 4.90 18.18 0.29
C GLY A 123 5.51 18.30 -1.11
N ALA A 124 6.70 18.89 -1.21
CA ALA A 124 7.35 19.12 -2.51
C ALA A 124 7.66 17.81 -3.27
N SER A 125 7.72 16.70 -2.54
CA SER A 125 8.03 15.36 -3.08
C SER A 125 6.80 14.61 -3.62
N PHE A 126 5.59 15.13 -3.42
CA PHE A 126 4.35 14.40 -3.72
C PHE A 126 3.45 15.15 -4.70
N THR A 127 2.62 14.38 -5.41
CA THR A 127 1.53 14.88 -6.24
C THR A 127 0.28 14.07 -5.93
N VAL A 128 -0.88 14.71 -5.95
CA VAL A 128 -2.17 14.04 -5.73
C VAL A 128 -2.57 13.30 -6.99
N SER A 129 -2.84 12.00 -6.87
CA SER A 129 -3.38 11.21 -7.98
C SER A 129 -4.81 11.65 -8.30
N ASP A 130 -5.15 11.76 -9.58
CA ASP A 130 -6.49 12.08 -10.08
C ASP A 130 -7.36 10.83 -10.30
N THR A 131 -6.75 9.65 -10.33
CA THR A 131 -7.37 8.38 -10.72
C THR A 131 -7.54 7.39 -9.57
N GLN A 132 -6.76 7.55 -8.50
CA GLN A 132 -6.73 6.61 -7.37
C GLN A 132 -7.50 7.08 -6.14
N ASN A 133 -8.06 8.29 -6.18
CA ASN A 133 -8.88 8.83 -5.09
C ASN A 133 -10.19 8.05 -4.98
N LYS A 134 -10.52 7.61 -3.76
CA LYS A 134 -11.75 6.89 -3.46
C LYS A 134 -12.56 7.69 -2.45
N SER A 135 -13.86 7.84 -2.72
CA SER A 135 -14.82 8.29 -1.71
C SER A 135 -15.51 7.06 -1.10
N PRO A 136 -15.70 7.03 0.24
CA PRO A 136 -16.57 6.04 0.86
C PRO A 136 -18.04 6.22 0.45
#